data_AF-A0A7Y5LA06-F1
#
_entry.id   AF-A0A7Y5LA06-F1
#
_cell.length_a   1.000
_cell.length_b   1.000
_cell.length_c   1.000
_cell.angle_alpha   90.00
_cell.angle_beta   90.00
_cell.angle_gamma   90.00
#
_symmetry.space_group_name_H-M   'P 1'
#
loop_
_entity.id
_entity.type
_entity.pdbx_description
1 polymer ?
#
loop_
_entity_poly.entity_id
_entity_poly.type
_entity_poly.pdbx_seq_one_letter_code
_entity_poly.pdbx_strand_id
1 'polypeptide(L)'
;MKMKDMMMDMLQLADHTPPMGDLFSHQRLAFTRALWTERLPGEAQAPQRRIIHSRVLQCHGPARLQRLGLRPAQGYHKCGSYQDLDWITSFRLLVWQEGQWRVHVQSQEVDAAPNGKTQWFDLNGITTSAVIIEGRRSGIDNWWPSWNLVSGAFVLEGELLSELAPRQERTLASESISLTPAPKGITVERSSGEVRFRTRFLQIGFYLNRAGFSFLGIDESGRGNTDENILFLQAGSFAQGVMLHPVDSRPLAAPILRYDVQGATRVQGNRVTYDLEIPHAGQRYHLEWEIEEDRLMLHATRKATQDVAAWQSSAWFIGLRPTVSPTHVIGKIARTGETGLLELPLLLHAPRYGTLRIETLQGQALWRADTYRPMDLTTSELKLGELPQPEGHYLLPAG
;
A
#
# COMPACT_ATOMS: atom_id res chain seq x y z
N MET A 1 -26.56 15.59 12.74
CA MET A 1 -25.58 16.20 13.67
C MET A 1 -24.25 16.25 12.93
N LYS A 2 -23.73 17.43 12.58
CA LYS A 2 -22.47 17.53 11.82
C LYS A 2 -21.34 17.00 12.70
N MET A 3 -20.49 16.10 12.21
CA MET A 3 -19.37 15.45 12.96
C MET A 3 -18.29 16.43 13.47
N LYS A 4 -18.50 17.75 13.35
CA LYS A 4 -17.43 18.75 13.36
C LYS A 4 -16.93 19.16 14.76
N ASP A 5 -17.55 18.68 15.83
CA ASP A 5 -17.19 19.05 17.22
C ASP A 5 -17.17 17.85 18.20
N MET A 6 -17.17 16.60 17.71
CA MET A 6 -17.17 15.42 18.58
C MET A 6 -15.77 14.85 18.69
N MET A 7 -15.18 14.92 19.89
CA MET A 7 -13.93 14.25 20.21
C MET A 7 -14.07 12.75 19.95
N MET A 8 -13.19 12.21 19.12
CA MET A 8 -13.24 10.81 18.66
C MET A 8 -11.86 10.16 18.70
N ASP A 9 -11.82 8.83 18.75
CA ASP A 9 -10.59 8.09 18.49
C ASP A 9 -10.32 8.10 16.98
N MET A 10 -9.40 8.97 16.57
CA MET A 10 -8.99 9.17 15.18
C MET A 10 -8.43 7.88 14.55
N LEU A 11 -7.90 6.93 15.36
CA LEU A 11 -7.39 5.65 14.86
C LEU A 11 -8.50 4.64 14.52
N GLN A 12 -9.75 4.94 14.87
CA GLN A 12 -10.94 4.16 14.52
C GLN A 12 -11.75 4.81 13.40
N LEU A 13 -11.34 5.98 12.92
CA LEU A 13 -12.07 6.73 11.91
C LEU A 13 -12.19 5.91 10.62
N ALA A 14 -13.43 5.58 10.28
CA ALA A 14 -13.78 4.88 9.06
C ALA A 14 -13.79 5.84 7.88
N ASP A 15 -13.38 5.34 6.72
CA ASP A 15 -13.66 6.00 5.44
C ASP A 15 -15.09 5.66 4.99
N HIS A 16 -15.52 6.22 3.85
CA HIS A 16 -16.74 5.82 3.19
C HIS A 16 -16.75 4.32 2.90
N THR A 17 -17.91 3.67 3.05
CA THR A 17 -18.09 2.32 2.53
C THR A 17 -18.02 2.32 1.00
N PRO A 18 -17.62 1.22 0.34
CA PRO A 18 -17.72 1.11 -1.11
C PRO A 18 -19.21 1.14 -1.54
N PRO A 19 -19.51 1.47 -2.81
CA PRO A 19 -20.88 1.53 -3.33
C PRO A 19 -21.67 0.22 -3.13
N MET A 20 -20.98 -0.92 -3.19
CA MET A 20 -21.49 -2.26 -2.90
C MET A 20 -21.31 -2.54 -1.39
N GLY A 21 -22.08 -1.84 -0.55
CA GLY A 21 -21.88 -1.70 0.89
C GLY A 21 -21.91 -2.99 1.74
N ASP A 22 -22.07 -4.15 1.12
CA ASP A 22 -22.05 -5.50 1.69
C ASP A 22 -20.67 -6.18 1.64
N LEU A 23 -19.69 -5.59 0.94
CA LEU A 23 -18.38 -6.22 0.70
C LEU A 23 -17.33 -6.07 1.82
N PHE A 24 -17.77 -5.77 3.05
CA PHE A 24 -16.96 -5.78 4.29
C PHE A 24 -15.59 -5.06 4.23
N SER A 25 -15.40 -4.05 3.38
CA SER A 25 -14.18 -3.23 3.46
C SER A 25 -14.34 -2.23 4.61
N HIS A 26 -14.06 -2.63 5.84
CA HIS A 26 -13.97 -1.74 7.00
C HIS A 26 -12.73 -0.84 6.89
N GLN A 27 -12.65 -0.05 5.81
CA GLN A 27 -11.53 0.83 5.55
C GLN A 27 -11.49 1.92 6.61
N ARG A 28 -10.33 2.04 7.22
CA ARG A 28 -10.02 3.07 8.20
C ARG A 28 -8.93 3.95 7.64
N LEU A 29 -8.93 5.21 8.08
CA LEU A 29 -7.85 6.14 7.77
C LEU A 29 -6.56 5.78 8.51
N ALA A 30 -6.65 4.91 9.51
CA ALA A 30 -5.51 4.41 10.25
C ALA A 30 -5.18 2.95 9.91
N PHE A 31 -3.89 2.70 9.73
CA PHE A 31 -3.33 1.39 9.41
C PHE A 31 -2.03 1.20 10.17
N THR A 32 -1.53 -0.03 10.16
CA THR A 32 -0.26 -0.38 10.77
C THR A 32 0.72 -0.73 9.64
N ARG A 33 1.99 -0.40 9.83
CA ARG A 33 3.08 -0.74 8.91
C ARG A 33 4.30 -1.22 9.67
N ALA A 34 5.16 -1.95 8.99
CA ALA A 34 6.46 -2.39 9.49
C ALA A 34 7.57 -1.59 8.81
N LEU A 35 8.52 -1.10 9.60
CA LEU A 35 9.61 -0.22 9.15
C LEU A 35 10.97 -0.79 9.54
N TRP A 36 11.92 -0.71 8.63
CA TRP A 36 13.33 -0.79 9.00
C TRP A 36 13.74 0.50 9.70
N THR A 37 14.39 0.37 10.85
CA THR A 37 14.87 1.52 11.62
C THR A 37 16.25 1.25 12.22
N GLU A 38 16.92 2.33 12.58
CA GLU A 38 18.17 2.30 13.33
C GLU A 38 17.93 2.69 14.79
N ARG A 39 18.99 2.63 15.60
CA ARG A 39 18.98 3.12 16.97
C ARG A 39 18.75 4.63 16.98
N LEU A 40 17.86 5.06 17.86
CA LEU A 40 17.73 6.47 18.24
C LEU A 40 18.58 6.76 19.50
N PRO A 41 18.87 8.03 19.82
CA PRO A 41 19.44 8.39 21.11
C PRO A 41 18.65 7.74 22.25
N GLY A 42 19.34 7.11 23.22
CA GLY A 42 18.71 6.34 24.32
C GLY A 42 18.48 4.85 24.03
N GLU A 43 18.70 4.37 22.81
CA GLU A 43 18.49 2.97 22.43
C GLU A 43 19.78 2.15 22.29
N ALA A 44 20.78 2.40 23.15
CA ALA A 44 22.09 1.74 23.05
C ALA A 44 22.02 0.20 23.08
N GLN A 45 21.03 -0.35 23.81
CA GLN A 45 20.79 -1.79 23.93
C GLN A 45 19.94 -2.39 22.80
N ALA A 46 19.30 -1.58 21.96
CA ALA A 46 18.52 -2.09 20.84
C ALA A 46 19.44 -2.68 19.76
N PRO A 47 18.99 -3.59 18.89
CA PRO A 47 19.76 -3.96 17.70
C PRO A 47 20.06 -2.73 16.83
N GLN A 48 21.23 -2.71 16.18
CA GLN A 48 21.67 -1.58 15.35
C GLN A 48 20.68 -1.27 14.22
N ARG A 49 20.14 -2.33 13.61
CA ARG A 49 19.12 -2.26 12.57
C ARG A 49 18.05 -3.30 12.87
N ARG A 50 16.79 -2.87 12.96
CA ARG A 50 15.66 -3.75 13.32
C ARG A 50 14.39 -3.34 12.61
N ILE A 51 13.40 -4.21 12.71
CA ILE A 51 12.02 -3.90 12.31
C ILE A 51 11.29 -3.40 13.54
N ILE A 52 10.59 -2.28 13.39
CA ILE A 52 9.56 -1.82 14.32
C ILE A 52 8.22 -1.77 13.60
N HIS A 53 7.14 -1.61 14.37
CA HIS A 53 5.82 -1.36 13.81
C HIS A 53 5.37 0.05 14.18
N SER A 54 4.64 0.67 13.26
CA SER A 54 4.09 2.01 13.44
C SER A 54 2.60 2.00 13.14
N ARG A 55 1.83 2.69 13.98
CA ARG A 55 0.43 3.02 13.72
C ARG A 55 0.37 4.37 13.04
N VAL A 56 -0.24 4.43 11.87
CA VAL A 56 -0.29 5.64 11.04
C VAL A 56 -1.72 6.11 10.92
N LEU A 57 -1.92 7.42 10.88
CA LEU A 57 -3.20 8.08 10.54
C LEU A 57 -3.00 8.93 9.28
N GLN A 58 -3.84 8.71 8.27
CA GLN A 58 -3.86 9.42 6.99
C GLN A 58 -5.12 10.26 6.86
N CYS A 59 -5.09 11.52 7.26
CA CYS A 59 -6.27 12.37 7.13
C CYS A 59 -6.39 12.90 5.70
N HIS A 60 -7.63 12.99 5.20
CA HIS A 60 -7.91 13.60 3.88
C HIS A 60 -7.68 15.12 3.85
N GLY A 61 -7.55 15.73 5.03
CA GLY A 61 -7.29 17.14 5.28
C GLY A 61 -6.94 17.35 6.75
N PRO A 62 -6.83 18.60 7.22
CA PRO A 62 -6.39 18.89 8.58
C PRO A 62 -7.28 18.28 9.67
N ALA A 63 -6.65 17.77 10.71
CA ALA A 63 -7.26 17.30 11.94
C ALA A 63 -6.58 17.97 13.15
N ARG A 64 -7.35 18.18 14.22
CA ARG A 64 -6.85 18.71 15.49
C ARG A 64 -6.75 17.58 16.51
N LEU A 65 -5.55 17.32 17.01
CA LEU A 65 -5.25 16.23 17.93
C LEU A 65 -5.11 16.76 19.35
N GLN A 66 -5.77 16.10 20.29
CA GLN A 66 -5.82 16.52 21.69
C GLN A 66 -4.91 15.68 22.55
N ARG A 67 -5.03 14.35 22.52
CA ARG A 67 -4.28 13.46 23.41
C ARG A 67 -3.96 12.13 22.76
N LEU A 68 -2.81 11.57 23.11
CA LEU A 68 -2.43 10.20 22.80
C LEU A 68 -2.59 9.33 24.04
N GLY A 69 -3.37 8.26 23.93
CA GLY A 69 -3.57 7.25 24.95
C GLY A 69 -2.77 5.98 24.65
N LEU A 70 -2.12 5.43 25.67
CA LEU A 70 -1.45 4.13 25.64
C LEU A 70 -2.15 3.17 26.59
N ARG A 71 -2.47 1.96 26.12
CA ARG A 71 -3.07 0.88 26.92
C ARG A 71 -2.44 -0.48 26.59
N PRO A 72 -2.54 -1.47 27.49
CA PRO A 72 -2.19 -2.84 27.14
C PRO A 72 -3.02 -3.35 25.95
N ALA A 73 -2.40 -4.17 25.10
CA ALA A 73 -3.05 -4.80 23.96
C ALA A 73 -2.41 -6.16 23.68
N GLN A 74 -2.96 -6.91 22.72
CA GLN A 74 -2.45 -8.23 22.37
C GLN A 74 -0.98 -8.15 21.92
N GLY A 75 -0.11 -8.90 22.59
CA GLY A 75 1.30 -9.05 22.24
C GLY A 75 1.56 -9.97 21.03
N TYR A 76 2.79 -10.44 20.90
CA TYR A 76 3.15 -11.41 19.87
C TYR A 76 2.47 -12.76 20.14
N HIS A 77 1.77 -13.30 19.13
CA HIS A 77 1.13 -14.60 19.21
C HIS A 77 2.15 -15.70 18.86
N LYS A 78 2.69 -16.39 19.87
CA LYS A 78 3.49 -17.61 19.64
C LYS A 78 2.52 -18.76 19.36
N CYS A 79 2.64 -19.42 18.21
CA CYS A 79 1.78 -20.54 17.82
C CYS A 79 1.76 -21.60 18.95
N GLY A 80 0.65 -21.69 19.69
CA GLY A 80 0.45 -22.65 20.77
C GLY A 80 0.48 -22.10 22.22
N SER A 81 0.58 -20.80 22.45
CA SER A 81 0.59 -20.21 23.81
C SER A 81 -0.59 -19.26 24.09
N TYR A 82 -0.78 -18.96 25.39
CA TYR A 82 -1.70 -17.96 25.92
C TYR A 82 -1.61 -16.62 25.16
N GLN A 83 -2.74 -15.93 25.00
CA GLN A 83 -2.77 -14.55 24.50
C GLN A 83 -2.36 -13.60 25.65
N ASP A 84 -1.07 -13.31 25.75
CA ASP A 84 -0.57 -12.35 26.73
C ASP A 84 -0.84 -10.92 26.26
N LEU A 85 -1.34 -10.10 27.19
CA LEU A 85 -1.37 -8.65 27.00
C LEU A 85 0.04 -8.11 27.20
N ASP A 86 0.52 -7.36 26.22
CA ASP A 86 1.79 -6.62 26.27
C ASP A 86 1.48 -5.11 26.34
N TRP A 87 2.50 -4.29 26.57
CA TRP A 87 2.39 -2.83 26.62
C TRP A 87 3.60 -2.17 25.95
N ILE A 88 3.42 -0.92 25.54
CA ILE A 88 4.49 -0.11 24.96
C ILE A 88 5.28 0.53 26.08
N THR A 89 6.61 0.31 26.11
CA THR A 89 7.53 0.90 27.09
C THR A 89 8.36 2.06 26.51
N SER A 90 8.39 2.20 25.18
CA SER A 90 8.97 3.35 24.49
C SER A 90 8.25 3.61 23.18
N PHE A 91 7.99 4.88 22.88
CA PHE A 91 7.35 5.32 21.65
C PHE A 91 7.78 6.72 21.23
N ARG A 92 7.47 7.07 19.99
CA ARG A 92 7.42 8.47 19.53
C ARG A 92 6.23 8.67 18.60
N LEU A 93 5.66 9.86 18.66
CA LEU A 93 4.63 10.34 17.74
C LEU A 93 5.24 11.45 16.89
N LEU A 94 5.16 11.27 15.58
CA LEU A 94 5.52 12.25 14.57
C LEU A 94 4.26 12.83 13.94
N VAL A 95 4.29 14.11 13.65
CA VAL A 95 3.25 14.83 12.92
C VAL A 95 3.82 15.40 11.62
N TRP A 96 2.98 15.46 10.59
CA TRP A 96 3.34 16.11 9.34
C TRP A 96 3.08 17.61 9.42
N GLN A 97 4.12 18.41 9.25
CA GLN A 97 4.04 19.87 9.27
C GLN A 97 4.99 20.44 8.22
N GLU A 98 4.49 21.39 7.41
CA GLU A 98 5.31 22.14 6.45
C GLU A 98 6.13 21.22 5.51
N GLY A 99 5.56 20.09 5.11
CA GLY A 99 6.21 19.13 4.22
C GLY A 99 7.26 18.23 4.89
N GLN A 100 7.30 18.16 6.23
CA GLN A 100 8.28 17.39 6.97
C GLN A 100 7.68 16.67 8.19
N TRP A 101 8.32 15.56 8.56
CA TRP A 101 8.03 14.85 9.81
C TRP A 101 8.70 15.53 11.00
N ARG A 102 7.92 15.88 12.02
CA ARG A 102 8.42 16.43 13.29
C ARG A 102 8.01 15.55 14.45
N VAL A 103 8.95 15.22 15.33
CA VAL A 103 8.64 14.54 16.59
C VAL A 103 7.88 15.51 17.48
N HIS A 104 6.64 15.16 17.83
CA HIS A 104 5.78 15.98 18.69
C HIS A 104 5.80 15.52 20.14
N VAL A 105 5.71 14.21 20.36
CA VAL A 105 5.87 13.59 21.69
C VAL A 105 6.72 12.34 21.58
N GLN A 106 7.56 12.09 22.58
CA GLN A 106 8.34 10.87 22.69
C GLN A 106 8.49 10.48 24.15
N SER A 107 8.54 9.19 24.43
CA SER A 107 8.94 8.65 25.72
C SER A 107 9.84 7.43 25.56
N GLN A 108 10.91 7.39 26.34
CA GLN A 108 11.83 6.24 26.39
C GLN A 108 11.42 5.24 27.47
N GLU A 109 10.67 5.71 28.48
CA GLU A 109 10.22 4.90 29.60
C GLU A 109 8.75 5.21 29.87
N VAL A 110 7.92 4.20 29.67
CA VAL A 110 6.50 4.22 29.95
C VAL A 110 6.22 3.01 30.83
N ASP A 111 5.72 3.29 32.03
CA ASP A 111 5.33 2.24 32.97
C ASP A 111 4.14 1.45 32.44
N ALA A 112 4.03 0.19 32.86
CA ALA A 112 2.81 -0.57 32.64
C ALA A 112 1.65 0.15 33.33
N ALA A 113 0.59 0.45 32.58
CA ALA A 113 -0.50 1.23 33.13
C ALA A 113 -1.19 0.49 34.30
N PRO A 114 -1.34 1.12 35.48
CA PRO A 114 -1.93 0.48 36.64
C PRO A 114 -3.36 -0.02 36.34
N ASN A 115 -3.62 -1.29 36.63
CA ASN A 115 -4.91 -1.95 36.41
C ASN A 115 -5.43 -1.89 34.96
N GLY A 116 -4.53 -1.79 33.97
CA GLY A 116 -4.89 -1.77 32.55
C GLY A 116 -5.59 -0.49 32.07
N LYS A 117 -5.53 0.61 32.84
CA LYS A 117 -6.07 1.91 32.43
C LYS A 117 -5.28 2.51 31.26
N THR A 118 -5.89 3.42 30.50
CA THR A 118 -5.16 4.18 29.48
C THR A 118 -4.32 5.27 30.13
N GLN A 119 -3.02 5.32 29.81
CA GLN A 119 -2.13 6.43 30.15
C GLN A 119 -2.19 7.49 29.04
N TRP A 120 -2.41 8.74 29.40
CA TRP A 120 -2.62 9.84 28.44
C TRP A 120 -1.43 10.79 28.38
N PHE A 121 -1.11 11.24 27.17
CA PHE A 121 -0.12 12.26 26.86
C PHE A 121 -0.82 13.40 26.11
N ASP A 122 -0.66 14.63 26.59
CA ASP A 122 -1.25 15.81 25.96
C ASP A 122 -0.53 16.15 24.64
N LEU A 123 -1.29 16.46 23.60
CA LEU A 123 -0.78 16.90 22.30
C LEU A 123 -1.03 18.41 22.08
N ASN A 124 -1.62 19.11 23.05
CA ASN A 124 -1.85 20.55 23.08
C ASN A 124 -2.64 21.08 21.86
N GLY A 125 -3.60 20.31 21.35
CA GLY A 125 -4.44 20.75 20.24
C GLY A 125 -3.71 20.91 18.90
N ILE A 126 -2.62 20.17 18.68
CA ILE A 126 -1.83 20.28 17.44
C ILE A 126 -2.67 19.98 16.19
N THR A 127 -2.52 20.81 15.16
CA THR A 127 -3.16 20.60 13.86
C THR A 127 -2.20 19.94 12.88
N THR A 128 -2.63 18.86 12.22
CA THR A 128 -1.84 18.13 11.22
C THR A 128 -2.75 17.35 10.27
N SER A 129 -2.25 16.95 9.11
CA SER A 129 -2.93 16.05 8.17
C SER A 129 -2.50 14.58 8.32
N ALA A 130 -1.44 14.31 9.09
CA ALA A 130 -0.81 13.00 9.06
C ALA A 130 -0.01 12.72 10.34
N VAL A 131 -0.09 11.49 10.85
CA VAL A 131 0.54 11.06 12.11
C VAL A 131 1.22 9.71 11.95
N ILE A 132 2.38 9.54 12.56
CA ILE A 132 3.05 8.26 12.74
C ILE A 132 3.30 8.05 14.23
N ILE A 133 2.82 6.94 14.78
CA ILE A 133 3.09 6.53 16.15
C ILE A 133 3.95 5.28 16.09
N GLU A 134 5.23 5.40 16.42
CA GLU A 134 6.17 4.30 16.42
C GLU A 134 6.19 3.62 17.79
N GLY A 135 5.87 2.32 17.83
CA GLY A 135 6.24 1.48 18.97
C GLY A 135 7.73 1.17 18.87
N ARG A 136 8.54 1.60 19.84
CA ARG A 136 10.00 1.44 19.83
C ARG A 136 10.49 0.31 20.73
N ARG A 137 9.76 0.05 21.82
CA ARG A 137 10.01 -1.01 22.79
C ARG A 137 8.69 -1.47 23.44
N SER A 138 8.56 -2.77 23.72
CA SER A 138 7.46 -3.35 24.49
C SER A 138 7.93 -3.92 25.83
N GLY A 139 6.99 -4.34 26.67
CA GLY A 139 7.27 -4.91 27.99
C GLY A 139 7.81 -6.33 27.91
N ILE A 140 7.21 -7.17 27.06
CA ILE A 140 7.55 -8.60 26.95
C ILE A 140 8.71 -8.82 25.98
N ASP A 141 8.57 -8.39 24.73
CA ASP A 141 9.53 -8.66 23.65
C ASP A 141 10.59 -7.54 23.50
N ASN A 142 10.64 -6.58 24.43
CA ASN A 142 11.60 -5.48 24.44
C ASN A 142 11.67 -4.75 23.09
N TRP A 143 12.81 -4.78 22.40
CA TRP A 143 13.07 -3.99 21.20
C TRP A 143 12.34 -4.47 19.93
N TRP A 144 11.45 -5.45 20.05
CA TRP A 144 10.62 -6.02 18.98
C TRP A 144 9.11 -5.90 19.29
N PRO A 145 8.56 -4.68 19.37
CA PRO A 145 7.13 -4.50 19.57
C PRO A 145 6.36 -5.13 18.41
N SER A 146 5.43 -6.03 18.74
CA SER A 146 4.70 -6.80 17.72
C SER A 146 3.68 -5.95 16.94
N TRP A 147 3.29 -6.43 15.76
CA TRP A 147 2.25 -5.78 14.95
C TRP A 147 0.93 -5.63 15.70
N ASN A 148 0.51 -6.67 16.42
CA ASN A 148 -0.75 -6.70 17.18
C ASN A 148 -0.73 -5.65 18.29
N LEU A 149 0.39 -5.55 19.01
CA LEU A 149 0.56 -4.59 20.09
C LEU A 149 0.43 -3.17 19.55
N VAL A 150 1.21 -2.81 18.53
CA VAL A 150 1.17 -1.47 17.92
C VAL A 150 -0.20 -1.16 17.30
N SER A 151 -0.90 -2.16 16.77
CA SER A 151 -2.24 -1.98 16.21
C SER A 151 -3.32 -1.69 17.26
N GLY A 152 -3.15 -2.16 18.50
CA GLY A 152 -4.17 -2.09 19.54
C GLY A 152 -3.87 -1.17 20.73
N ALA A 153 -2.59 -0.84 20.96
CA ALA A 153 -2.13 -0.14 22.17
C ALA A 153 -2.42 1.36 22.15
N PHE A 154 -2.57 1.97 20.98
CA PHE A 154 -2.73 3.42 20.83
C PHE A 154 -4.20 3.83 20.68
N VAL A 155 -4.56 4.94 21.32
CA VAL A 155 -5.82 5.67 21.15
C VAL A 155 -5.45 7.12 20.84
N LEU A 156 -5.98 7.72 19.79
CA LEU A 156 -5.64 9.10 19.43
C LEU A 156 -6.90 9.97 19.46
N GLU A 157 -7.06 10.77 20.50
CA GLU A 157 -8.21 11.65 20.63
C GLU A 157 -8.02 12.93 19.82
N GLY A 158 -9.01 13.27 19.00
CA GLY A 158 -9.01 14.48 18.20
C GLY A 158 -10.32 14.69 17.46
N GLU A 159 -10.28 15.58 16.47
CA GLU A 159 -11.39 15.87 15.56
C GLU A 159 -10.88 16.19 14.15
N LEU A 160 -11.72 15.95 13.16
CA LEU A 160 -11.48 16.40 11.80
C LEU A 160 -11.89 17.86 11.64
N LEU A 161 -11.02 18.69 11.04
CA LEU A 161 -11.36 20.07 10.69
C LEU A 161 -12.00 20.17 9.29
N SER A 162 -11.78 19.16 8.46
CA SER A 162 -12.38 18.98 7.13
C SER A 162 -13.24 17.73 7.06
N GLU A 163 -14.29 17.75 6.23
CA GLU A 163 -15.06 16.54 5.93
C GLU A 163 -14.18 15.50 5.19
N LEU A 164 -14.58 14.24 5.26
CA LEU A 164 -13.96 13.20 4.44
C LEU A 164 -14.15 13.55 2.96
N ALA A 165 -13.09 13.38 2.17
CA ALA A 165 -13.17 13.57 0.75
C ALA A 165 -14.24 12.68 0.11
N PRO A 166 -14.95 13.15 -0.94
CA PRO A 166 -15.92 12.32 -1.66
C PRO A 166 -15.22 11.12 -2.33
N ARG A 167 -16.01 10.11 -2.71
CA ARG A 167 -15.49 8.90 -3.39
C ARG A 167 -14.78 9.25 -4.72
N GLN A 168 -15.32 10.13 -5.57
CA GLN A 168 -14.70 10.57 -6.84
C GLN A 168 -14.01 9.45 -7.64
N GLU A 169 -14.74 8.88 -8.59
CA GLU A 169 -14.24 7.85 -9.50
C GLU A 169 -14.30 8.36 -10.94
N ARG A 170 -13.19 8.20 -11.67
CA ARG A 170 -13.08 8.48 -13.10
C ARG A 170 -12.72 7.19 -13.83
N THR A 171 -13.14 7.12 -15.09
CA THR A 171 -12.74 6.06 -16.01
C THR A 171 -11.81 6.61 -17.08
N LEU A 172 -10.85 5.79 -17.50
CA LEU A 172 -10.02 6.09 -18.66
C LEU A 172 -10.84 6.02 -19.95
N ALA A 173 -10.51 6.90 -20.89
CA ALA A 173 -11.05 6.83 -22.23
C ALA A 173 -10.46 5.61 -22.99
N SER A 174 -11.28 4.90 -23.75
CA SER A 174 -10.81 3.89 -24.69
C SER A 174 -10.74 4.50 -26.09
N GLU A 175 -9.54 4.86 -26.56
CA GLU A 175 -9.39 5.64 -27.80
C GLU A 175 -9.25 4.76 -29.05
N SER A 176 -8.24 3.89 -29.08
CA SER A 176 -7.96 2.99 -30.21
C SER A 176 -7.78 1.56 -29.71
N ILE A 177 -8.65 0.66 -30.16
CA ILE A 177 -8.58 -0.76 -29.81
C ILE A 177 -8.54 -1.57 -31.10
N SER A 178 -7.33 -1.98 -31.48
CA SER A 178 -7.09 -2.92 -32.57
C SER A 178 -6.42 -4.17 -32.02
N LEU A 179 -7.06 -5.32 -32.19
CA LEU A 179 -6.47 -6.62 -31.84
C LEU A 179 -5.66 -7.22 -33.00
N THR A 180 -5.59 -6.51 -34.14
CA THR A 180 -4.95 -6.99 -35.36
C THR A 180 -3.62 -6.27 -35.64
N PRO A 181 -2.60 -6.99 -36.15
CA PRO A 181 -2.57 -8.46 -36.23
C PRO A 181 -2.41 -9.10 -34.84
N ALA A 182 -3.07 -10.23 -34.60
CA ALA A 182 -2.78 -11.04 -33.43
C ALA A 182 -1.42 -11.73 -33.64
N PRO A 183 -0.46 -11.63 -32.70
CA PRO A 183 0.82 -12.29 -32.89
C PRO A 183 0.68 -13.80 -32.92
N LYS A 184 1.64 -14.46 -33.58
CA LYS A 184 1.70 -15.91 -33.63
C LYS A 184 1.81 -16.50 -32.22
N GLY A 185 0.97 -17.48 -31.91
CA GLY A 185 0.96 -18.16 -30.61
C GLY A 185 0.18 -17.44 -29.51
N ILE A 186 -0.44 -16.29 -29.81
CA ILE A 186 -1.21 -15.51 -28.86
C ILE A 186 -2.65 -15.39 -29.35
N THR A 187 -3.60 -15.87 -28.55
CA THR A 187 -5.02 -15.58 -28.77
C THR A 187 -5.37 -14.28 -28.05
N VAL A 188 -6.03 -13.36 -28.75
CA VAL A 188 -6.44 -12.07 -28.19
C VAL A 188 -7.94 -11.94 -28.29
N GLU A 189 -8.60 -11.66 -27.17
CA GLU A 189 -10.03 -11.43 -27.10
C GLU A 189 -10.34 -10.13 -26.37
N ARG A 190 -11.41 -9.46 -26.77
CA ARG A 190 -11.97 -8.31 -26.05
C ARG A 190 -13.32 -8.72 -25.53
N SER A 191 -13.54 -8.57 -24.23
CA SER A 191 -14.86 -8.79 -23.62
C SER A 191 -15.05 -7.84 -22.45
N SER A 192 -16.28 -7.40 -22.20
CA SER A 192 -16.69 -6.80 -20.91
C SER A 192 -15.76 -5.73 -20.31
N GLY A 193 -15.21 -4.82 -21.14
CA GLY A 193 -14.34 -3.74 -20.67
C GLY A 193 -12.88 -4.13 -20.40
N GLU A 194 -12.45 -5.31 -20.87
CA GLU A 194 -11.07 -5.76 -20.85
C GLU A 194 -10.59 -6.26 -22.23
N VAL A 195 -9.28 -6.36 -22.38
CA VAL A 195 -8.62 -7.16 -23.41
C VAL A 195 -7.82 -8.27 -22.73
N ARG A 196 -7.91 -9.49 -23.25
CA ARG A 196 -7.27 -10.68 -22.69
C ARG A 196 -6.40 -11.36 -23.75
N PHE A 197 -5.19 -11.71 -23.33
CA PHE A 197 -4.19 -12.40 -24.12
C PHE A 197 -3.98 -13.79 -23.52
N ARG A 198 -4.01 -14.83 -24.34
CA ARG A 198 -3.76 -16.21 -23.93
C ARG A 198 -2.65 -16.82 -24.77
N THR A 199 -1.71 -17.45 -24.08
CA THR A 199 -0.61 -18.24 -24.62
C THR A 199 -0.60 -19.61 -23.92
N ARG A 200 0.37 -20.46 -24.25
CA ARG A 200 0.56 -21.73 -23.54
C ARG A 200 1.17 -21.58 -22.13
N PHE A 201 1.78 -20.44 -21.82
CA PHE A 201 2.45 -20.17 -20.54
C PHE A 201 1.70 -19.15 -19.68
N LEU A 202 1.01 -18.20 -20.32
CA LEU A 202 0.41 -17.05 -19.67
C LEU A 202 -1.02 -16.83 -20.16
N GLN A 203 -1.88 -16.38 -19.27
CA GLN A 203 -3.10 -15.68 -19.63
C GLN A 203 -3.13 -14.37 -18.86
N ILE A 204 -3.29 -13.26 -19.56
CA ILE A 204 -3.24 -11.93 -18.96
C ILE A 204 -4.35 -11.05 -19.49
N GLY A 205 -5.05 -10.39 -18.58
CA GLY A 205 -6.14 -9.47 -18.87
C GLY A 205 -5.77 -8.05 -18.45
N PHE A 206 -6.23 -7.07 -19.23
CA PHE A 206 -6.03 -5.65 -18.98
C PHE A 206 -7.38 -4.93 -19.01
N TYR A 207 -7.67 -4.15 -17.97
CA TYR A 207 -8.85 -3.28 -17.96
C TYR A 207 -8.69 -2.16 -19.00
N LEU A 208 -9.77 -1.81 -19.70
CA LEU A 208 -9.77 -0.74 -20.71
C LEU A 208 -10.19 0.61 -20.11
N ASN A 209 -10.98 0.59 -19.05
CA ASN A 209 -11.52 1.77 -18.36
C ASN A 209 -10.71 2.18 -17.12
N ARG A 210 -9.68 1.41 -16.75
CA ARG A 210 -8.78 1.65 -15.62
C ARG A 210 -7.44 0.99 -15.90
N ALA A 211 -6.35 1.54 -15.37
CA ALA A 211 -5.06 0.89 -15.46
C ALA A 211 -5.00 -0.28 -14.47
N GLY A 212 -4.60 -1.46 -14.93
CA GLY A 212 -4.40 -2.62 -14.08
C GLY A 212 -4.72 -3.94 -14.78
N PHE A 213 -4.21 -5.03 -14.20
CA PHE A 213 -4.56 -6.36 -14.67
C PHE A 213 -5.98 -6.74 -14.26
N SER A 214 -6.74 -7.33 -15.18
CA SER A 214 -8.03 -7.96 -14.90
C SER A 214 -7.92 -9.49 -14.78
N PHE A 215 -6.79 -10.07 -15.22
CA PHE A 215 -6.53 -11.50 -15.13
C PHE A 215 -5.02 -11.77 -15.12
N LEU A 216 -4.57 -12.73 -14.32
CA LEU A 216 -3.23 -13.30 -14.41
C LEU A 216 -3.31 -14.80 -14.13
N GLY A 217 -2.93 -15.62 -15.11
CA GLY A 217 -2.79 -17.06 -15.00
C GLY A 217 -1.43 -17.49 -15.55
N ILE A 218 -0.80 -18.47 -14.88
CA ILE A 218 0.57 -18.91 -15.16
C ILE A 218 0.58 -20.43 -15.28
N ASP A 219 1.29 -20.95 -16.28
CA ASP A 219 1.60 -22.37 -16.45
C ASP A 219 3.07 -22.54 -16.87
N GLU A 220 3.95 -22.76 -15.90
CA GLU A 220 5.39 -22.97 -16.14
C GLU A 220 5.67 -24.17 -17.06
N SER A 221 4.74 -25.14 -17.14
CA SER A 221 4.92 -26.32 -17.99
C SER A 221 4.61 -26.06 -19.47
N GLY A 222 4.02 -24.92 -19.81
CA GLY A 222 3.69 -24.56 -21.20
C GLY A 222 2.62 -25.45 -21.83
N ARG A 223 1.72 -26.00 -21.01
CA ARG A 223 0.63 -26.90 -21.45
C ARG A 223 -0.68 -26.14 -21.71
N GLY A 224 -0.73 -24.84 -21.47
CA GLY A 224 -1.89 -23.99 -21.66
C GLY A 224 -2.90 -24.02 -20.51
N ASN A 225 -2.51 -24.52 -19.33
CA ASN A 225 -3.36 -24.57 -18.13
C ASN A 225 -3.40 -23.22 -17.39
N THR A 226 -3.73 -22.16 -18.13
CA THR A 226 -3.64 -20.76 -17.67
C THR A 226 -4.99 -20.17 -17.22
N ASP A 227 -6.04 -21.01 -17.14
CA ASP A 227 -7.42 -20.59 -16.87
C ASP A 227 -7.69 -20.17 -15.40
N GLU A 228 -6.77 -20.44 -14.48
CA GLU A 228 -6.92 -20.08 -13.06
C GLU A 228 -6.31 -18.71 -12.77
N ASN A 229 -7.16 -17.76 -12.34
CA ASN A 229 -6.75 -16.40 -12.04
C ASN A 229 -6.18 -16.27 -10.62
N ILE A 230 -4.91 -15.88 -10.51
CA ILE A 230 -4.23 -15.69 -9.23
C ILE A 230 -4.43 -14.27 -8.64
N LEU A 231 -5.09 -13.37 -9.37
CA LEU A 231 -5.36 -12.01 -8.89
C LEU A 231 -6.48 -11.99 -7.85
N PHE A 232 -6.35 -11.06 -6.90
CA PHE A 232 -7.44 -10.67 -6.03
C PHE A 232 -8.37 -9.72 -6.78
N LEU A 233 -9.56 -10.23 -7.13
CA LEU A 233 -10.66 -9.45 -7.72
C LEU A 233 -11.88 -9.53 -6.81
N GLN A 234 -12.45 -8.38 -6.50
CA GLN A 234 -13.69 -8.23 -5.74
C GLN A 234 -14.47 -7.05 -6.33
N ALA A 235 -15.79 -7.18 -6.45
CA ALA A 235 -16.61 -6.10 -7.02
C ALA A 235 -16.39 -4.80 -6.23
N GLY A 236 -16.23 -3.67 -6.93
CA GLY A 236 -15.95 -2.38 -6.29
C GLY A 236 -14.60 -2.26 -5.57
N SER A 237 -13.70 -3.24 -5.69
CA SER A 237 -12.32 -3.17 -5.20
C SER A 237 -11.32 -3.57 -6.28
N PHE A 238 -10.58 -2.58 -6.77
CA PHE A 238 -9.59 -2.68 -7.82
C PHE A 238 -8.18 -2.62 -7.22
N ALA A 239 -7.72 -3.74 -6.69
CA ALA A 239 -6.37 -3.89 -6.14
C ALA A 239 -5.31 -4.06 -7.25
N GLN A 240 -5.36 -3.25 -8.31
CA GLN A 240 -4.54 -3.41 -9.51
C GLN A 240 -4.15 -2.03 -10.10
N GLY A 241 -2.99 -1.94 -10.74
CA GLY A 241 -2.54 -0.76 -11.50
C GLY A 241 -1.94 0.36 -10.66
N VAL A 242 -2.12 1.61 -11.10
CA VAL A 242 -1.47 2.76 -10.44
C VAL A 242 -2.11 3.07 -9.09
N MET A 243 -1.26 3.31 -8.09
CA MET A 243 -1.68 3.72 -6.74
C MET A 243 -0.98 5.01 -6.34
N LEU A 244 -1.70 5.94 -5.72
CA LEU A 244 -1.14 7.17 -5.17
C LEU A 244 -2.01 7.73 -4.04
N HIS A 245 -1.42 7.83 -2.86
CA HIS A 245 -1.99 8.51 -1.70
C HIS A 245 -0.92 9.45 -1.11
N PRO A 246 -0.98 10.76 -1.40
CA PRO A 246 -0.06 11.74 -0.82
C PRO A 246 -0.19 11.80 0.71
N VAL A 247 0.86 12.25 1.41
CA VAL A 247 0.89 12.29 2.88
C VAL A 247 -0.12 13.29 3.46
N ASP A 248 -0.31 14.41 2.77
CA ASP A 248 -1.04 15.59 3.24
C ASP A 248 -2.38 15.81 2.55
N SER A 249 -2.88 14.83 1.80
CA SER A 249 -4.15 14.93 1.11
C SER A 249 -4.86 13.58 1.00
N ARG A 250 -6.11 13.61 0.51
CA ARG A 250 -6.89 12.41 0.19
C ARG A 250 -6.17 11.47 -0.78
N PRO A 251 -6.49 10.16 -0.80
CA PRO A 251 -5.99 9.28 -1.83
C PRO A 251 -6.51 9.71 -3.21
N LEU A 252 -5.61 9.72 -4.19
CA LEU A 252 -5.90 10.13 -5.57
C LEU A 252 -6.08 8.92 -6.49
N ALA A 253 -5.31 7.85 -6.26
CA ALA A 253 -5.51 6.56 -6.88
C ALA A 253 -5.46 5.48 -5.80
N ALA A 254 -6.64 5.02 -5.36
CA ALA A 254 -6.82 4.01 -4.34
C ALA A 254 -7.62 2.82 -4.88
N PRO A 255 -7.41 1.62 -4.31
CA PRO A 255 -8.01 0.41 -4.86
C PRO A 255 -9.54 0.38 -4.73
N ILE A 256 -10.12 1.01 -3.71
CA ILE A 256 -11.56 0.83 -3.39
C ILE A 256 -12.39 2.08 -3.65
N LEU A 257 -12.01 3.21 -3.05
CA LEU A 257 -12.96 4.33 -2.90
C LEU A 257 -12.74 5.49 -3.87
N ARG A 258 -11.49 5.76 -4.27
CA ARG A 258 -11.13 6.96 -5.02
C ARG A 258 -10.20 6.64 -6.17
N TYR A 259 -10.53 7.14 -7.36
CA TYR A 259 -9.69 7.02 -8.53
C TYR A 259 -9.84 8.28 -9.40
N ASP A 260 -9.11 9.31 -9.01
CA ASP A 260 -9.03 10.61 -9.67
C ASP A 260 -7.86 10.66 -10.66
N VAL A 261 -7.87 9.68 -11.57
CA VAL A 261 -6.90 9.54 -12.65
C VAL A 261 -7.63 9.81 -13.96
N GLN A 262 -7.03 10.63 -14.81
CA GLN A 262 -7.53 10.89 -16.16
C GLN A 262 -6.56 10.32 -17.18
N GLY A 263 -7.02 10.11 -18.41
CA GLY A 263 -6.18 9.61 -19.48
C GLY A 263 -6.88 8.59 -20.35
N ALA A 264 -6.09 7.80 -21.07
CA ALA A 264 -6.58 6.89 -22.08
C ALA A 264 -5.85 5.55 -22.06
N THR A 265 -6.60 4.53 -22.50
CA THR A 265 -6.09 3.20 -22.82
C THR A 265 -6.13 3.01 -24.33
N ARG A 266 -5.05 2.47 -24.88
CA ARG A 266 -4.93 2.08 -26.30
C ARG A 266 -4.47 0.63 -26.39
N VAL A 267 -4.96 -0.08 -27.39
CA VAL A 267 -4.57 -1.47 -27.68
C VAL A 267 -4.22 -1.58 -29.16
N GLN A 268 -3.05 -2.11 -29.45
CA GLN A 268 -2.58 -2.37 -30.81
C GLN A 268 -1.88 -3.73 -30.86
N GLY A 269 -2.54 -4.72 -31.48
CA GLY A 269 -2.03 -6.10 -31.52
C GLY A 269 -1.87 -6.67 -30.11
N ASN A 270 -0.63 -6.91 -29.69
CA ASN A 270 -0.22 -7.36 -28.36
C ASN A 270 0.31 -6.27 -27.44
N ARG A 271 0.07 -5.01 -27.77
CA ARG A 271 0.47 -3.88 -26.93
C ARG A 271 -0.74 -3.25 -26.27
N VAL A 272 -0.62 -2.99 -24.98
CA VAL A 272 -1.60 -2.24 -24.18
C VAL A 272 -0.89 -1.04 -23.56
N THR A 273 -1.34 0.14 -23.94
CA THR A 273 -0.74 1.40 -23.47
C THR A 273 -1.73 2.16 -22.60
N TYR A 274 -1.28 2.56 -21.41
CA TYR A 274 -1.96 3.51 -20.54
C TYR A 274 -1.18 4.82 -20.51
N ASP A 275 -1.83 5.92 -20.89
CA ASP A 275 -1.32 7.28 -20.70
C ASP A 275 -2.21 7.95 -19.65
N LEU A 276 -1.63 8.19 -18.47
CA LEU A 276 -2.36 8.49 -17.25
C LEU A 276 -1.84 9.79 -16.64
N GLU A 277 -2.74 10.66 -16.21
CA GLU A 277 -2.42 11.86 -15.46
C GLU A 277 -3.15 11.84 -14.12
N ILE A 278 -2.45 12.29 -13.08
CA ILE A 278 -2.99 12.53 -11.74
C ILE A 278 -2.79 14.02 -11.44
N PRO A 279 -3.70 14.90 -11.93
CA PRO A 279 -3.44 16.34 -11.98
C PRO A 279 -3.17 16.96 -10.60
N HIS A 280 -3.89 16.51 -9.57
CA HIS A 280 -3.74 17.01 -8.21
C HIS A 280 -2.39 16.68 -7.56
N ALA A 281 -1.63 15.72 -8.10
CA ALA A 281 -0.28 15.41 -7.67
C ALA A 281 0.79 15.80 -8.70
N GLY A 282 0.42 16.39 -9.83
CA GLY A 282 1.36 16.73 -10.90
C GLY A 282 2.11 15.52 -11.46
N GLN A 283 1.48 14.33 -11.45
CA GLN A 283 2.10 13.08 -11.91
C GLN A 283 1.52 12.66 -13.26
N ARG A 284 2.37 12.18 -14.16
CA ARG A 284 1.97 11.51 -15.41
C ARG A 284 2.72 10.21 -15.57
N TYR A 285 2.00 9.15 -15.95
CA TYR A 285 2.55 7.84 -16.23
C TYR A 285 2.25 7.46 -17.68
N HIS A 286 3.26 6.96 -18.37
CA HIS A 286 3.12 6.26 -19.64
C HIS A 286 3.55 4.81 -19.42
N LEU A 287 2.62 3.87 -19.54
CA LEU A 287 2.81 2.46 -19.24
C LEU A 287 2.42 1.64 -20.47
N GLU A 288 3.40 1.13 -21.20
CA GLU A 288 3.19 0.26 -22.35
C GLU A 288 3.59 -1.18 -21.99
N TRP A 289 2.60 -2.06 -22.01
CA TRP A 289 2.78 -3.49 -21.88
C TRP A 289 2.81 -4.14 -23.26
N GLU A 290 3.85 -4.90 -23.53
CA GLU A 290 3.93 -5.79 -24.70
C GLU A 290 3.88 -7.24 -24.22
N ILE A 291 2.94 -8.00 -24.80
CA ILE A 291 2.66 -9.38 -24.41
C ILE A 291 3.33 -10.31 -25.43
N GLU A 292 4.24 -11.16 -24.96
CA GLU A 292 4.87 -12.20 -25.75
C GLU A 292 4.37 -13.59 -25.31
N GLU A 293 4.86 -14.65 -25.96
CA GLU A 293 4.40 -16.02 -25.68
C GLU A 293 4.70 -16.44 -24.22
N ASP A 294 5.88 -16.11 -23.70
CA ASP A 294 6.41 -16.57 -22.42
C ASP A 294 6.74 -15.45 -21.42
N ARG A 295 6.54 -14.19 -21.79
CA ARG A 295 6.94 -13.02 -20.99
C ARG A 295 6.04 -11.80 -21.22
N LEU A 296 6.22 -10.82 -20.34
CA LEU A 296 5.61 -9.50 -20.43
C LEU A 296 6.72 -8.46 -20.37
N MET A 297 6.64 -7.48 -21.27
CA MET A 297 7.59 -6.38 -21.33
C MET A 297 6.85 -5.10 -20.94
N LEU A 298 7.35 -4.38 -19.92
CA LEU A 298 6.79 -3.09 -19.51
C LEU A 298 7.78 -1.97 -19.83
N HIS A 299 7.37 -1.07 -20.72
CA HIS A 299 8.00 0.23 -20.89
C HIS A 299 7.23 1.25 -20.04
N ALA A 300 7.84 1.68 -18.94
CA ALA A 300 7.22 2.62 -18.01
C ALA A 300 8.02 3.91 -17.90
N THR A 301 7.33 5.05 -18.02
CA THR A 301 7.88 6.39 -17.76
C THR A 301 6.97 7.11 -16.77
N ARG A 302 7.56 7.73 -15.75
CA ARG A 302 6.90 8.69 -14.87
C ARG A 302 7.47 10.07 -15.16
N LYS A 303 6.62 11.08 -15.23
CA LYS A 303 7.01 12.50 -15.23
C LYS A 303 6.29 13.20 -14.08
N ALA A 304 7.02 14.02 -13.35
CA ALA A 304 6.47 14.76 -12.22
C ALA A 304 6.77 16.25 -12.34
N THR A 305 5.76 17.10 -12.15
CA THR A 305 5.95 18.57 -12.13
C THR A 305 6.37 19.10 -10.76
N GLN A 306 6.24 18.27 -9.72
CA GLN A 306 6.56 18.63 -8.33
C GLN A 306 6.90 17.37 -7.51
N ASP A 307 7.61 17.59 -6.41
CA ASP A 307 7.85 16.55 -5.41
C ASP A 307 6.55 16.17 -4.71
N VAL A 308 6.34 14.88 -4.48
CA VAL A 308 5.18 14.36 -3.75
C VAL A 308 5.62 13.37 -2.68
N ALA A 309 5.40 13.69 -1.41
CA ALA A 309 5.48 12.72 -0.33
C ALA A 309 4.19 11.87 -0.34
N ALA A 310 4.31 10.55 -0.41
CA ALA A 310 3.18 9.63 -0.53
C ALA A 310 3.23 8.47 0.46
N TRP A 311 2.11 8.24 1.13
CA TRP A 311 1.90 7.07 1.96
C TRP A 311 1.89 5.78 1.17
N GLN A 312 1.24 5.82 0.01
CA GLN A 312 1.15 4.72 -0.94
C GLN A 312 1.49 5.29 -2.33
N SER A 313 2.37 4.61 -3.03
CA SER A 313 2.72 4.95 -4.41
C SER A 313 3.13 3.67 -5.13
N SER A 314 2.59 3.45 -6.33
CA SER A 314 2.98 2.33 -7.17
C SER A 314 2.71 2.68 -8.63
N ALA A 315 3.70 2.50 -9.49
CA ALA A 315 3.51 2.58 -10.93
C ALA A 315 2.72 1.38 -11.46
N TRP A 316 2.84 0.23 -10.78
CA TRP A 316 2.03 -0.95 -11.06
C TRP A 316 1.86 -1.82 -9.82
N PHE A 317 0.68 -1.76 -9.22
CA PHE A 317 0.26 -2.57 -8.08
C PHE A 317 -0.43 -3.84 -8.57
N ILE A 318 -0.09 -4.97 -7.96
CA ILE A 318 -0.69 -6.27 -8.24
C ILE A 318 -1.19 -6.84 -6.92
N GLY A 319 -2.51 -6.96 -6.81
CA GLY A 319 -3.16 -7.68 -5.72
C GLY A 319 -3.31 -9.16 -6.06
N LEU A 320 -2.73 -10.03 -5.25
CA LEU A 320 -2.72 -11.48 -5.43
C LEU A 320 -3.60 -12.14 -4.36
N ARG A 321 -4.32 -13.19 -4.77
CA ARG A 321 -5.26 -13.92 -3.92
C ARG A 321 -4.56 -15.10 -3.23
N PRO A 322 -4.27 -15.02 -1.91
CA PRO A 322 -3.54 -16.07 -1.18
C PRO A 322 -4.29 -17.41 -1.15
N THR A 323 -5.62 -17.37 -1.21
CA THR A 323 -6.47 -18.57 -1.20
C THR A 323 -6.42 -19.39 -2.50
N VAL A 324 -5.96 -18.80 -3.62
CA VAL A 324 -5.68 -19.53 -4.86
C VAL A 324 -4.22 -19.98 -4.89
N SER A 325 -3.30 -19.06 -4.62
CA SER A 325 -1.88 -19.36 -4.49
C SER A 325 -1.23 -18.44 -3.45
N PRO A 326 -0.51 -18.97 -2.46
CA PRO A 326 0.25 -18.17 -1.49
C PRO A 326 1.51 -17.61 -2.17
N THR A 327 1.29 -16.66 -3.07
CA THR A 327 2.31 -16.04 -3.89
C THR A 327 3.28 -15.27 -3.01
N HIS A 328 4.57 -15.37 -3.28
CA HIS A 328 5.60 -14.66 -2.53
C HIS A 328 6.75 -14.24 -3.44
N VAL A 329 7.57 -13.31 -2.96
CA VAL A 329 8.75 -12.84 -3.68
C VAL A 329 10.03 -13.32 -3.03
N ILE A 330 11.02 -13.63 -3.86
CA ILE A 330 12.37 -14.02 -3.45
C ILE A 330 13.33 -13.07 -4.13
N GLY A 331 14.06 -12.27 -3.35
CA GLY A 331 14.98 -11.27 -3.88
C GLY A 331 15.81 -10.62 -2.77
N LYS A 332 16.68 -9.69 -3.16
CA LYS A 332 17.54 -8.96 -2.23
C LYS A 332 16.72 -7.87 -1.53
N ILE A 333 16.57 -7.98 -0.21
CA ILE A 333 15.82 -7.01 0.61
C ILE A 333 16.60 -5.70 0.74
N ALA A 334 15.95 -4.59 0.38
CA ALA A 334 16.39 -3.25 0.72
C ALA A 334 15.91 -2.93 2.14
N ARG A 335 16.85 -2.79 3.09
CA ARG A 335 16.52 -2.63 4.51
C ARG A 335 16.25 -1.16 4.91
N THR A 336 15.52 -0.42 4.09
CA THR A 336 15.23 1.01 4.29
C THR A 336 13.73 1.27 4.15
N GLY A 337 13.19 2.24 4.90
CA GLY A 337 11.77 2.55 4.92
C GLY A 337 10.90 1.35 5.28
N GLU A 338 9.84 1.09 4.51
CA GLU A 338 8.94 -0.04 4.76
C GLU A 338 9.63 -1.39 4.52
N THR A 339 9.26 -2.38 5.34
CA THR A 339 9.67 -3.77 5.09
C THR A 339 9.09 -4.30 3.79
N GLY A 340 9.68 -5.35 3.24
CA GLY A 340 9.21 -5.96 2.00
C GLY A 340 9.67 -5.22 0.73
N LEU A 341 10.47 -4.15 0.87
CA LEU A 341 11.16 -3.52 -0.26
C LEU A 341 12.34 -4.39 -0.73
N LEU A 342 12.46 -4.59 -2.04
CA LEU A 342 13.47 -5.41 -2.69
C LEU A 342 14.12 -4.66 -3.86
N GLU A 343 15.38 -4.99 -4.09
CA GLU A 343 16.10 -4.66 -5.32
C GLU A 343 15.74 -5.68 -6.42
N LEU A 344 15.72 -5.22 -7.68
CA LEU A 344 15.60 -6.09 -8.84
C LEU A 344 17.00 -6.59 -9.27
N PRO A 345 17.11 -7.83 -9.81
CA PRO A 345 16.04 -8.76 -10.13
C PRO A 345 15.49 -9.52 -8.91
N LEU A 346 14.25 -10.03 -9.04
CA LEU A 346 13.62 -10.91 -8.06
C LEU A 346 12.76 -11.99 -8.76
N LEU A 347 12.31 -12.97 -7.98
CA LEU A 347 11.37 -13.99 -8.40
C LEU A 347 10.03 -13.78 -7.71
N LEU A 348 8.94 -13.73 -8.47
CA LEU A 348 7.57 -13.83 -7.98
C LEU A 348 7.11 -15.28 -8.20
N HIS A 349 7.02 -16.04 -7.11
CA HIS A 349 6.67 -17.46 -7.15
C HIS A 349 5.21 -17.65 -6.74
N ALA A 350 4.43 -18.28 -7.63
CA ALA A 350 3.07 -18.72 -7.38
C ALA A 350 3.07 -20.26 -7.31
N PRO A 351 3.13 -20.85 -6.10
CA PRO A 351 3.11 -22.31 -5.94
C PRO A 351 1.99 -22.95 -6.76
N ARG A 352 2.28 -24.13 -7.35
CA ARG A 352 1.45 -24.88 -8.32
C ARG A 352 1.42 -24.31 -9.75
N TYR A 353 1.66 -23.02 -9.95
CA TYR A 353 1.51 -22.38 -11.26
C TYR A 353 2.84 -22.11 -11.95
N GLY A 354 3.78 -21.49 -11.24
CA GLY A 354 5.08 -21.17 -11.79
C GLY A 354 5.79 -20.00 -11.11
N THR A 355 6.87 -19.56 -11.75
CA THR A 355 7.70 -18.46 -11.26
C THR A 355 7.91 -17.42 -12.36
N LEU A 356 7.65 -16.16 -12.05
CA LEU A 356 8.03 -15.04 -12.90
C LEU A 356 9.32 -14.42 -12.39
N ARG A 357 10.35 -14.33 -13.24
CA ARG A 357 11.51 -13.48 -12.98
C ARG A 357 11.17 -12.05 -13.37
N ILE A 358 11.32 -11.13 -12.44
CA ILE A 358 11.09 -9.70 -12.65
C ILE A 358 12.44 -9.02 -12.63
N GLU A 359 12.77 -8.32 -13.70
CA GLU A 359 14.06 -7.63 -13.85
C GLU A 359 13.92 -6.31 -14.60
N THR A 360 14.84 -5.40 -14.32
CA THR A 360 14.96 -4.14 -15.05
C THR A 360 15.94 -4.32 -16.19
N LEU A 361 15.48 -4.14 -17.42
CA LEU A 361 16.36 -4.17 -18.60
C LEU A 361 17.09 -2.83 -18.79
N GLN A 362 16.43 -1.72 -18.47
CA GLN A 362 16.97 -0.37 -18.56
C GLN A 362 16.39 0.52 -17.45
N GLY A 363 17.20 1.45 -16.93
CA GLY A 363 16.82 2.33 -15.84
C GLY A 363 16.97 1.68 -14.46
N GLN A 364 16.26 2.23 -13.46
CA GLN A 364 16.24 1.72 -12.09
C GLN A 364 14.80 1.65 -11.59
N ALA A 365 14.47 0.56 -10.92
CA ALA A 365 13.20 0.38 -10.25
C ALA A 365 13.41 -0.42 -8.96
N LEU A 366 12.48 -0.24 -8.02
CA LEU A 366 12.40 -1.07 -6.83
C LEU A 366 11.11 -1.87 -6.89
N TRP A 367 11.05 -2.91 -6.06
CA TRP A 367 9.84 -3.70 -5.91
C TRP A 367 9.47 -3.77 -4.44
N ARG A 368 8.18 -3.79 -4.12
CA ARG A 368 7.72 -4.05 -2.76
C ARG A 368 6.70 -5.18 -2.77
N ALA A 369 6.84 -6.10 -1.83
CA ALA A 369 5.82 -7.10 -1.57
C ALA A 369 5.45 -7.08 -0.09
N ASP A 370 4.16 -7.20 0.20
CA ASP A 370 3.64 -7.19 1.56
C ASP A 370 2.30 -7.95 1.65
N THR A 371 1.79 -8.12 2.87
CA THR A 371 0.48 -8.71 3.11
C THR A 371 -0.46 -7.67 3.71
N TYR A 372 -1.52 -7.35 2.98
CA TYR A 372 -2.63 -6.55 3.48
C TYR A 372 -3.66 -7.44 4.18
N ARG A 373 -3.37 -7.74 5.45
CA ARG A 373 -4.14 -8.66 6.31
C ARG A 373 -5.65 -8.38 6.36
N PRO A 374 -6.15 -7.13 6.43
CA PRO A 374 -7.59 -6.88 6.51
C PRO A 374 -8.40 -7.38 5.31
N MET A 375 -7.77 -7.60 4.16
CA MET A 375 -8.42 -8.10 2.94
C MET A 375 -7.93 -9.49 2.52
N ASP A 376 -7.10 -10.14 3.36
CA ASP A 376 -6.40 -11.37 2.99
C ASP A 376 -5.77 -11.26 1.58
N LEU A 377 -4.97 -10.21 1.40
CA LEU A 377 -4.40 -9.82 0.12
C LEU A 377 -2.87 -9.83 0.21
N THR A 378 -2.20 -10.45 -0.77
CA THR A 378 -0.76 -10.25 -0.96
C THR A 378 -0.56 -9.16 -2.02
N THR A 379 0.29 -8.18 -1.72
CA THR A 379 0.57 -7.05 -2.62
C THR A 379 1.95 -7.25 -3.26
N SER A 380 2.06 -6.80 -4.51
CA SER A 380 3.29 -6.81 -5.25
C SER A 380 3.35 -5.53 -6.09
N GLU A 381 4.35 -4.70 -5.90
CA GLU A 381 4.31 -3.29 -6.28
C GLU A 381 5.59 -2.86 -6.98
N LEU A 382 5.45 -2.35 -8.21
CA LEU A 382 6.52 -1.68 -8.93
C LEU A 382 6.67 -0.23 -8.45
N LYS A 383 7.87 0.09 -8.00
CA LYS A 383 8.30 1.46 -7.69
C LYS A 383 9.15 1.98 -8.86
N LEU A 384 8.66 3.01 -9.54
CA LEU A 384 9.33 3.72 -10.61
C LEU A 384 9.85 5.09 -10.14
N GLY A 385 11.08 5.14 -9.64
CA GLY A 385 11.76 6.39 -9.25
C GLY A 385 11.29 7.00 -7.93
N GLU A 386 10.51 6.28 -7.11
CA GLU A 386 10.23 6.63 -5.72
C GLU A 386 11.48 6.44 -4.84
N LEU A 387 11.70 7.37 -3.93
CA LEU A 387 12.75 7.33 -2.92
C LEU A 387 12.13 6.90 -1.59
N PRO A 388 12.42 5.68 -1.08
CA PRO A 388 11.90 5.23 0.21
C PRO A 388 12.44 6.10 1.35
N GLN A 389 11.56 6.54 2.25
CA GLN A 389 11.92 7.39 3.38
C GLN A 389 11.96 6.61 4.70
N PRO A 390 12.75 7.01 5.70
CA PRO A 390 12.87 6.32 6.99
C PRO A 390 11.53 6.13 7.72
N GLU A 391 10.59 7.06 7.55
CA GLU A 391 9.25 7.01 8.15
C GLU A 391 8.27 6.09 7.39
N GLY A 392 8.75 5.42 6.34
CA GLY A 392 8.01 4.46 5.53
C GLY A 392 7.03 5.09 4.53
N HIS A 393 7.13 6.38 4.27
CA HIS A 393 6.50 6.97 3.10
C HIS A 393 7.50 6.97 1.93
N TYR A 394 7.04 7.37 0.76
CA TYR A 394 7.85 7.51 -0.44
C TYR A 394 7.91 8.97 -0.85
N LEU A 395 9.09 9.45 -1.27
CA LEU A 395 9.22 10.71 -1.98
C LEU A 395 9.24 10.41 -3.48
N LEU A 396 8.31 11.02 -4.22
CA LEU A 396 8.29 11.03 -5.68
C LEU A 396 8.92 12.35 -6.11
N PRO A 397 10.21 12.39 -6.47
CA PRO A 397 10.84 13.62 -6.93
C PRO A 397 10.23 14.10 -8.26
N ALA A 398 10.22 15.42 -8.44
CA ALA A 398 9.99 16.07 -9.72
C ALA A 398 11.04 15.65 -10.76
N GLY A 399 10.65 15.69 -12.04
CA GLY A 399 11.47 15.21 -13.16
C GLY A 399 10.71 14.33 -14.12
#